data_AF-A0AAU3B023-F1
#
_entry.id   AF-A0AAU3B023-F1
#
_cell.length_a   1.000
_cell.length_b   1.000
_cell.length_c   1.000
_cell.angle_alpha   90.00
_cell.angle_beta   90.00
_cell.angle_gamma   90.00
#
_symmetry.space_group_name_H-M   'P 1'
#
loop_
_entity.id
_entity.type
_entity.pdbx_description
1 polymer ?
#
loop_
_entity_poly.entity_id
_entity_poly.type
_entity_poly.pdbx_seq_one_letter_code
_entity_poly.pdbx_strand_id
1 'polypeptide(L)'
;MGIAQLNTRVDQELADKVRASAQRAGMSLNDYVTGVLEADQAAADGPEDLREARARMHARVAYQKWIASGRPETGSMTMDEVFGA
;
A
#
# COMPACT_ATOMS: atom_id res chain seq x y z
N MET A 1 -14.09 -22.72 -1.62
CA MET A 1 -13.35 -21.47 -1.32
C MET A 1 -14.38 -20.34 -1.36
N GLY A 2 -14.49 -19.52 -0.31
CA GLY A 2 -15.50 -18.46 -0.24
C GLY A 2 -15.04 -17.19 -0.96
N ILE A 3 -15.99 -16.40 -1.48
CA ILE A 3 -15.71 -15.06 -2.01
C ILE A 3 -15.81 -14.08 -0.85
N ALA A 4 -14.75 -13.29 -0.63
CA ALA A 4 -14.73 -12.22 0.36
C ALA A 4 -14.77 -10.86 -0.36
N GLN A 5 -15.46 -9.88 0.24
CA GLN A 5 -15.52 -8.51 -0.27
C GLN A 5 -14.69 -7.58 0.62
N LEU A 6 -13.76 -6.85 0.01
CA LEU A 6 -13.00 -5.78 0.65
C LEU A 6 -13.56 -4.43 0.19
N ASN A 7 -13.93 -3.57 1.14
CA ASN A 7 -14.40 -2.22 0.87
C ASN A 7 -13.40 -1.21 1.44
N THR A 8 -12.93 -0.28 0.61
CA THR A 8 -12.03 0.79 1.04
C THR A 8 -12.44 2.12 0.41
N ARG A 9 -12.22 3.22 1.12
CA ARG A 9 -12.38 4.58 0.60
C ARG A 9 -11.00 5.07 0.15
N VAL A 10 -10.92 5.51 -1.09
CA VAL A 10 -9.70 6.07 -1.69
C VAL A 10 -9.99 7.43 -2.29
N ASP A 11 -8.97 8.25 -2.40
CA ASP A 11 -9.06 9.51 -3.12
C ASP A 11 -9.47 9.28 -4.57
N GLN A 12 -10.30 10.18 -5.10
CA GLN A 12 -10.83 10.05 -6.46
C GLN A 12 -9.72 9.95 -7.52
N GLU A 13 -8.65 10.72 -7.36
CA GLU A 13 -7.50 10.67 -8.27
C GLU A 13 -6.84 9.27 -8.30
N LEU A 14 -6.73 8.60 -7.14
CA LEU A 14 -6.22 7.25 -7.09
C LEU A 14 -7.18 6.27 -7.76
N ALA A 15 -8.49 6.40 -7.51
CA ALA A 15 -9.50 5.57 -8.16
C ALA A 15 -9.42 5.68 -9.70
N ASP A 16 -9.24 6.89 -10.23
CA ASP A 16 -9.14 7.12 -11.67
C ASP A 16 -7.85 6.56 -12.27
N LYS A 17 -6.72 6.69 -11.57
CA LYS A 17 -5.45 6.06 -11.97
C LYS A 17 -5.53 4.53 -12.01
N VAL A 18 -6.20 3.92 -11.04
CA VAL A 18 -6.40 2.47 -11.00
C VAL A 18 -7.30 2.02 -12.16
N ARG A 19 -8.42 2.72 -12.40
CA ARG A 19 -9.30 2.44 -13.56
C ARG A 19 -8.55 2.52 -14.89
N ALA A 20 -7.75 3.58 -15.08
CA ALA A 20 -6.95 3.74 -16.29
C ALA A 20 -5.90 2.62 -16.44
N SER A 21 -5.33 2.14 -15.34
CA SER A 21 -4.36 1.05 -15.35
C SER A 21 -5.02 -0.29 -15.70
N ALA A 22 -6.19 -0.57 -15.15
CA ALA A 22 -7.00 -1.74 -15.51
C ALA A 22 -7.36 -1.73 -17.00
N GLN A 23 -7.81 -0.57 -17.51
CA GLN A 23 -8.13 -0.40 -18.93
C GLN A 23 -6.92 -0.66 -19.84
N ARG A 24 -5.74 -0.11 -19.49
CA ARG A 24 -4.50 -0.35 -20.25
C ARG A 24 -4.08 -1.82 -20.23
N ALA A 25 -4.34 -2.52 -19.14
CA ALA A 25 -4.09 -3.95 -19.03
C ALA A 25 -5.15 -4.82 -19.74
N GLY A 26 -6.23 -4.22 -20.26
CA GLY A 26 -7.35 -4.96 -20.86
C GLY A 26 -8.15 -5.78 -19.83
N MET A 27 -8.12 -5.39 -18.55
CA MET A 27 -8.73 -6.13 -17.44
C MET A 27 -9.94 -5.39 -16.86
N SER A 28 -10.86 -6.13 -16.26
CA SER A 28 -11.87 -5.50 -15.39
C SER A 28 -11.20 -4.86 -14.18
N LEU A 29 -11.84 -3.85 -13.57
CA LEU A 29 -11.30 -3.21 -12.37
C LEU A 29 -11.10 -4.22 -11.22
N ASN A 30 -12.05 -5.15 -11.06
CA ASN A 30 -11.98 -6.17 -10.00
C ASN A 30 -10.82 -7.15 -10.24
N ASP A 31 -10.64 -7.63 -11.47
CA ASP A 31 -9.55 -8.58 -11.78
C ASP A 31 -8.19 -7.90 -11.62
N TYR A 32 -8.09 -6.65 -12.08
CA TYR A 32 -6.87 -5.86 -11.92
C TYR A 32 -6.51 -5.65 -10.45
N VAL A 33 -7.47 -5.21 -9.62
CA VAL A 33 -7.24 -5.00 -8.18
C VAL A 33 -6.92 -6.31 -7.48
N THR A 34 -7.60 -7.40 -7.83
CA THR A 34 -7.33 -8.73 -7.27
C THR A 34 -5.91 -9.17 -7.60
N GLY A 35 -5.48 -9.07 -8.85
CA GLY A 35 -4.12 -9.44 -9.27
C GLY A 35 -3.03 -8.58 -8.61
N VAL A 36 -3.29 -7.28 -8.39
CA VAL A 36 -2.38 -6.41 -7.64
C VAL A 36 -2.25 -6.84 -6.18
N LEU A 37 -3.37 -7.19 -5.53
CA LEU A 37 -3.35 -7.66 -4.15
C LEU A 37 -2.64 -9.01 -4.02
N GLU A 38 -2.90 -9.95 -4.93
CA GLU A 38 -2.21 -11.24 -4.98
C GLU A 38 -0.70 -11.08 -5.17
N ALA A 39 -0.28 -10.19 -6.08
CA ALA A 39 1.13 -9.90 -6.30
C ALA A 39 1.79 -9.26 -5.07
N ASP A 40 1.12 -8.32 -4.40
CA ASP A 40 1.65 -7.70 -3.16
C ASP A 40 1.78 -8.72 -2.03
N GLN A 41 0.83 -9.64 -1.88
CA GLN A 41 0.91 -10.71 -0.88
C GLN A 41 1.98 -11.75 -1.22
N ALA A 42 2.09 -12.16 -2.48
CA ALA A 42 3.14 -13.05 -2.93
C ALA A 42 4.54 -12.45 -2.71
N ALA A 43 4.69 -11.13 -2.87
CA ALA A 43 5.94 -10.43 -2.55
C ALA A 43 6.20 -10.37 -1.04
N ALA A 44 5.17 -10.37 -0.19
CA ALA A 44 5.31 -10.39 1.27
C ALA A 44 5.83 -11.72 1.80
N ASP A 45 5.41 -12.83 1.19
CA ASP A 45 5.82 -14.19 1.57
C ASP A 45 6.97 -14.74 0.69
N GLY A 46 7.46 -13.92 -0.25
CA GLY A 46 8.47 -14.29 -1.22
C GLY A 46 9.91 -14.27 -0.71
N PRO A 47 10.87 -14.49 -1.62
CA PRO A 47 12.29 -14.34 -1.35
C PRO A 47 12.63 -12.93 -0.81
N GLU A 48 13.77 -12.82 -0.13
CA GLU A 48 14.16 -11.62 0.61
C GLU A 48 14.20 -10.35 -0.25
N ASP A 49 14.68 -10.44 -1.49
CA ASP A 49 14.75 -9.32 -2.42
C ASP A 49 13.36 -8.77 -2.79
N LEU A 50 12.37 -9.64 -2.98
CA LEU A 50 10.98 -9.23 -3.23
C LEU A 50 10.35 -8.62 -1.97
N ARG A 51 10.60 -9.19 -0.79
CA ARG A 51 10.14 -8.63 0.49
C ARG A 51 10.74 -7.26 0.74
N GLU A 52 12.01 -7.08 0.44
CA GLU A 52 12.70 -5.80 0.58
C GLU A 52 12.17 -4.76 -0.42
N ALA A 53 11.99 -5.15 -1.69
CA ALA A 53 11.40 -4.26 -2.71
C ALA A 53 9.99 -3.81 -2.31
N ARG A 54 9.17 -4.73 -1.79
CA ARG A 54 7.85 -4.44 -1.24
C ARG A 54 7.94 -3.44 -0.07
N ALA A 55 8.82 -3.71 0.90
CA ALA A 55 9.01 -2.83 2.05
C ALA A 55 9.43 -1.41 1.63
N ARG A 56 10.36 -1.29 0.67
CA ARG A 56 10.81 -0.01 0.12
C ARG A 56 9.66 0.76 -0.57
N MET A 57 8.81 0.07 -1.32
CA MET A 57 7.63 0.68 -1.95
C MET A 57 6.64 1.23 -0.92
N HIS A 58 6.30 0.44 0.11
CA HIS A 58 5.42 0.89 1.20
C HIS A 58 6.03 2.05 1.99
N ALA A 59 7.32 1.98 2.32
CA ALA A 59 8.04 3.04 3.03
C ALA A 59 8.02 4.36 2.25
N ARG A 60 8.23 4.31 0.92
CA ARG A 60 8.15 5.50 0.05
C ARG A 60 6.78 6.17 0.12
N VAL A 61 5.70 5.38 0.00
CA VAL A 61 4.32 5.91 0.06
C VAL A 61 4.03 6.48 1.44
N ALA A 62 4.41 5.78 2.52
CA ALA A 62 4.22 6.25 3.89
C ALA A 62 4.96 7.57 4.14
N TYR A 63 6.22 7.66 3.70
CA TYR A 63 7.01 8.89 3.81
C TYR A 63 6.39 10.06 3.04
N GLN A 64 5.94 9.84 1.80
CA GLN A 64 5.27 10.88 1.02
C GLN A 64 3.99 11.38 1.69
N LYS A 65 3.20 10.47 2.29
CA LYS A 65 2.01 10.84 3.07
C LYS A 65 2.39 11.67 4.30
N TRP A 66 3.42 11.26 5.05
CA TRP A 66 3.91 12.00 6.21
C TRP A 66 4.33 13.44 5.84
N ILE A 67 5.09 13.60 4.75
CA ILE A 67 5.46 14.91 4.21
C ILE A 67 4.22 15.73 3.82
N ALA A 68 3.30 15.15 3.04
CA ALA A 68 2.09 15.83 2.58
C ALA A 68 1.17 16.27 3.74
N SER A 69 1.17 15.52 4.84
CA SER A 69 0.45 15.86 6.07
C SER A 69 1.14 16.92 6.95
N GLY A 70 2.24 17.52 6.49
CA GLY A 70 2.96 18.56 7.23
C GLY A 70 3.92 18.03 8.28
N ARG A 71 4.38 16.78 8.14
CA ARG A 71 5.30 16.11 9.09
C ARG A 71 4.79 16.13 10.53
N PRO A 72 3.58 15.62 10.80
CA PRO A 72 3.03 15.65 12.14
C PRO A 72 3.92 14.86 13.10
N GLU A 73 4.19 15.47 14.26
CA GLU A 73 4.86 14.84 15.41
C GLU A 73 3.89 14.62 16.59
N THR A 74 2.62 14.99 16.42
CA THR A 74 1.57 14.78 17.43
C THR A 74 1.40 13.28 17.68
N GLY A 75 1.58 12.86 18.93
CA GLY A 75 1.55 11.44 19.32
C GLY A 75 2.81 10.67 18.95
N SER A 76 3.90 11.36 18.57
CA SER A 76 5.22 10.75 18.47
C SER A 76 5.72 10.30 19.84
N MET A 77 6.48 9.20 19.84
CA MET A 77 7.16 8.69 21.02
C MET A 77 8.59 9.20 21.02
N THR A 78 9.07 9.63 22.18
CA THR A 78 10.49 9.89 22.45
C THR A 78 11.30 8.60 22.33
N MET A 79 12.62 8.71 22.18
CA MET A 79 13.49 7.52 22.13
C MET A 79 13.40 6.68 23.41
N ASP A 80 13.23 7.32 24.56
CA ASP A 80 13.05 6.64 25.85
C ASP A 80 11.70 5.89 25.88
N GLU A 81 10.65 6.44 25.30
CA GLU A 81 9.35 5.75 25.17
C GLU A 81 9.38 4.60 24.15
N VAL A 82 10.19 4.70 23.09
CA VAL A 82 10.33 3.65 22.07
C VAL A 82 11.14 2.46 22.59
N PHE A 83 12.23 2.71 23.33
CA PHE A 83 13.18 1.68 23.77
C PHE A 83 13.09 1.33 25.26
N GLY A 84 12.30 2.07 26.04
CA GLY A 84 12.02 1.80 27.45
C GLY A 84 13.19 2.09 28.41
N ALA A 85 13.89 3.22 28.23
CA ALA A 85 15.05 3.60 29.05
C ALA A 85 14.67 4.05 30.49
#